data_AF-H0HR58-F1
#
_entry.id   AF-H0HR58-F1
#
_cell.length_a   1.000
_cell.length_b   1.000
_cell.length_c   1.000
_cell.angle_alpha   90.00
_cell.angle_beta   90.00
_cell.angle_gamma   90.00
#
_symmetry.space_group_name_H-M   'P 1'
#
loop_
_entity.id
_entity.type
_entity.pdbx_description
1 polymer ?
#
loop_
_entity_poly.entity_id
_entity_poly.type
_entity_poly.pdbx_seq_one_letter_code
_entity_poly.pdbx_strand_id
1 'polypeptide(L)'
;MKAPYDYSHIRQKDGESLAEYFTRVVADWAVAESKGRVARVRHALHHMQGLAEEAGLAIARRESGERLLKETAALKGRIADLEAMLRGSVSKIEAEEERRKAAVGMRTRASLLAEGPDGEPNGLSEAIYALPLPSNRWVPGILS
;
A
#
# COMPACT_ATOMS: atom_id res chain seq x y z
N MET A 1 -9.69 -31.21 -39.73
CA MET A 1 -9.63 -32.66 -39.46
C MET A 1 -10.63 -32.99 -38.37
N LYS A 2 -11.66 -33.81 -38.65
CA LYS A 2 -12.51 -34.37 -37.58
C LYS A 2 -11.67 -35.39 -36.80
N ALA A 3 -11.65 -35.29 -35.48
CA ALA A 3 -11.02 -36.32 -34.66
C ALA A 3 -11.72 -37.66 -34.96
N PRO A 4 -10.98 -38.76 -35.17
CA PRO A 4 -11.55 -40.04 -35.60
C PRO A 4 -12.48 -40.69 -34.57
N TYR A 5 -12.59 -40.11 -33.38
CA TYR A 5 -13.45 -40.56 -32.30
C TYR A 5 -13.99 -39.34 -31.55
N ASP A 6 -15.28 -39.36 -31.26
CA ASP A 6 -15.96 -38.36 -30.43
C ASP A 6 -15.92 -38.82 -28.97
N TYR A 7 -15.24 -38.05 -28.11
CA TYR A 7 -15.10 -38.34 -26.67
C TYR A 7 -15.94 -37.41 -25.80
N SER A 8 -16.86 -36.63 -26.40
CA SER A 8 -17.71 -35.68 -25.68
C SER A 8 -18.64 -36.32 -24.66
N HIS A 9 -18.84 -37.65 -24.73
CA HIS A 9 -19.57 -38.46 -23.77
C HIS A 9 -18.74 -38.88 -22.54
N ILE A 10 -17.41 -38.71 -22.57
CA ILE A 10 -16.48 -39.02 -21.48
C ILE A 10 -16.27 -37.77 -20.60
N ARG A 11 -17.38 -37.18 -20.14
CA ARG A 11 -17.34 -36.05 -19.20
C ARG A 11 -17.49 -36.53 -17.75
N GLN A 12 -17.00 -35.72 -16.84
CA GLN A 12 -17.27 -35.86 -15.42
C GLN A 12 -18.77 -35.67 -15.18
N LYS A 13 -19.37 -36.57 -14.39
CA LYS A 13 -20.77 -36.48 -14.00
C LYS A 13 -20.92 -35.48 -12.84
N ASP A 14 -22.12 -34.91 -12.68
CA ASP A 14 -22.39 -34.00 -11.57
C ASP A 14 -22.19 -34.71 -10.22
N GLY A 15 -21.37 -34.10 -9.36
CA GLY A 15 -21.02 -34.63 -8.04
C GLY A 15 -19.97 -35.75 -8.03
N GLU A 16 -19.50 -36.21 -9.20
CA GLU A 16 -18.43 -37.20 -9.31
C GLU A 16 -17.09 -36.53 -8.93
N SER A 17 -16.32 -37.14 -8.04
CA SER A 17 -14.96 -36.66 -7.75
C SER A 17 -14.02 -36.94 -8.92
N LEU A 18 -12.92 -36.18 -9.01
CA LEU A 18 -11.92 -36.34 -10.07
C LEU A 18 -11.32 -37.76 -10.10
N ALA A 19 -11.13 -38.35 -8.93
CA ALA A 19 -10.63 -39.70 -8.76
C ALA A 19 -11.64 -40.73 -9.26
N GLU A 20 -12.92 -40.58 -8.91
CA GLU A 20 -14.01 -41.46 -9.39
C GLU A 20 -14.17 -41.38 -10.91
N TYR A 21 -14.11 -40.17 -11.49
CA TYR A 21 -14.11 -39.98 -12.93
C TYR A 21 -12.95 -40.75 -13.59
N PHE A 22 -11.73 -40.60 -13.07
CA PHE A 22 -10.57 -41.27 -13.64
C PHE A 22 -10.66 -42.79 -13.53
N THR A 23 -11.04 -43.30 -12.36
CA THR A 23 -11.23 -44.74 -12.15
C THR A 23 -12.29 -45.28 -13.10
N ARG A 24 -13.44 -44.61 -13.26
CA ARG A 24 -14.47 -45.00 -14.23
C ARG A 24 -13.96 -44.99 -15.66
N VAL A 25 -13.26 -43.93 -16.08
CA VAL A 25 -12.80 -43.80 -17.47
C VAL A 25 -11.69 -44.80 -17.79
N VAL A 26 -10.77 -45.04 -16.85
CA VAL A 26 -9.63 -45.95 -17.07
C VAL A 26 -10.04 -47.40 -16.83
N ALA A 27 -10.65 -47.72 -15.69
CA ALA A 27 -10.98 -49.08 -15.30
C ALA A 27 -12.19 -49.63 -16.06
N ASP A 28 -13.28 -48.86 -16.17
CA ASP A 28 -14.52 -49.39 -16.75
C ASP A 28 -14.56 -49.23 -18.27
N TRP A 29 -13.94 -48.20 -18.82
CA TRP A 29 -14.09 -47.84 -20.23
C TRP A 29 -12.85 -48.09 -21.08
N ALA A 30 -11.69 -47.60 -20.65
CA ALA A 30 -10.46 -47.76 -21.42
C ALA A 30 -9.97 -49.22 -21.38
N VAL A 31 -10.09 -49.91 -20.24
CA VAL A 31 -9.67 -51.31 -20.09
C VAL A 31 -10.68 -52.31 -20.65
N ALA A 32 -11.98 -52.01 -20.66
CA ALA A 32 -12.98 -52.93 -21.23
C ALA A 32 -12.93 -53.03 -22.77
N GLU A 33 -12.57 -51.95 -23.48
CA GLU A 33 -12.46 -51.94 -24.95
C GLU A 33 -11.00 -51.92 -25.43
N SER A 34 -10.63 -52.82 -26.35
CA SER A 34 -9.25 -52.92 -26.86
C SER A 34 -8.87 -51.81 -27.86
N LYS A 35 -9.82 -51.33 -28.68
CA LYS A 35 -9.57 -50.25 -29.65
C LYS A 35 -9.66 -48.88 -28.97
N GLY A 36 -8.66 -48.03 -29.13
CA GLY A 36 -8.69 -46.64 -28.67
C GLY A 36 -8.35 -46.41 -27.18
N ARG A 37 -8.03 -47.47 -26.42
CA ARG A 37 -7.65 -47.41 -24.99
C ARG A 37 -6.63 -46.30 -24.67
N VAL A 38 -5.52 -46.27 -25.41
CA VAL A 38 -4.43 -45.31 -25.17
C VAL A 38 -4.88 -43.86 -25.39
N ALA A 39 -5.71 -43.61 -26.41
CA ALA A 39 -6.21 -42.27 -26.69
C ALA A 39 -7.17 -41.76 -25.60
N ARG A 40 -8.01 -42.65 -25.07
CA ARG A 40 -8.94 -42.32 -23.96
C ARG A 40 -8.22 -42.07 -22.65
N VAL A 41 -7.25 -42.91 -22.28
CA VAL A 41 -6.41 -42.69 -21.10
C VAL A 41 -5.65 -41.37 -21.22
N ARG A 42 -5.08 -41.07 -22.39
CA ARG A 42 -4.39 -39.80 -22.63
C ARG A 42 -5.33 -38.60 -22.51
N HIS A 43 -6.56 -38.71 -23.01
CA HIS A 43 -7.57 -37.66 -22.84
C HIS A 43 -7.91 -37.43 -21.36
N ALA A 44 -8.16 -38.49 -20.59
CA ALA A 44 -8.48 -38.38 -19.16
C ALA A 44 -7.32 -37.73 -18.38
N LEU A 45 -6.08 -38.12 -18.68
CA LEU A 45 -4.89 -37.52 -18.08
C LEU A 45 -4.75 -36.04 -18.41
N HIS A 46 -4.94 -35.62 -19.67
CA HIS A 46 -4.92 -34.21 -20.04
C HIS A 46 -6.03 -33.41 -19.35
N HIS A 47 -7.22 -33.99 -19.19
CA HIS A 47 -8.32 -33.34 -18.49
C HIS A 47 -8.00 -33.13 -17.00
N MET A 48 -7.43 -34.13 -16.34
CA MET A 48 -6.98 -34.01 -14.95
C MET A 48 -5.87 -32.97 -14.80
N GLN A 49 -4.91 -32.94 -15.73
CA GLN A 49 -3.84 -31.98 -15.70
C GLN A 49 -4.37 -30.55 -15.79
N GLY A 50 -5.31 -30.29 -16.70
CA GLY A 50 -5.96 -28.97 -16.80
C GLY A 50 -6.68 -28.56 -15.51
N LEU A 51 -7.42 -29.47 -14.88
CA LEU A 51 -8.13 -29.19 -13.63
C LEU A 51 -7.17 -28.96 -12.45
N ALA A 52 -6.05 -29.68 -12.39
CA ALA A 52 -5.02 -29.48 -11.39
C ALA A 52 -4.30 -28.12 -11.56
N GLU A 53 -4.02 -27.73 -12.81
CA GLU A 53 -3.44 -26.42 -13.14
C GLU A 53 -4.40 -25.28 -12.77
N GLU A 54 -5.69 -25.39 -13.11
CA GLU A 54 -6.72 -24.42 -12.74
C GLU A 54 -6.88 -24.28 -11.22
N ALA A 55 -6.90 -25.40 -10.49
CA ALA A 55 -6.96 -25.39 -9.03
C ALA A 55 -5.72 -24.72 -8.41
N GLY A 56 -4.52 -25.01 -8.94
CA GLY A 56 -3.28 -24.37 -8.52
C GLY A 56 -3.29 -22.86 -8.75
N LEU A 57 -3.78 -22.40 -9.90
CA LEU A 57 -3.94 -20.98 -10.20
C LEU A 57 -4.97 -20.31 -9.27
N ALA A 58 -6.07 -20.99 -8.95
CA ALA A 58 -7.08 -20.47 -8.04
C ALA A 58 -6.53 -20.30 -6.61
N ILE A 59 -5.73 -21.24 -6.12
CA ILE A 59 -5.04 -21.15 -4.83
C ILE A 59 -4.06 -19.97 -4.84
N ALA A 60 -3.18 -19.88 -5.84
CA ALA A 60 -2.21 -18.79 -5.94
C ALA A 60 -2.87 -17.40 -6.02
N ARG A 61 -4.02 -17.28 -6.70
CA ARG A 61 -4.82 -16.06 -6.72
C ARG A 61 -5.42 -15.72 -5.36
N ARG A 62 -5.88 -16.72 -4.61
CA ARG A 62 -6.44 -16.50 -3.26
C ARG A 62 -5.34 -16.05 -2.29
N GLU A 63 -4.20 -16.74 -2.29
CA GLU A 63 -3.06 -16.39 -1.42
C GLU A 63 -2.49 -15.01 -1.75
N SER A 64 -2.33 -14.66 -3.03
CA SER A 64 -1.91 -13.32 -3.42
C SER A 64 -2.94 -12.26 -3.04
N GLY A 65 -4.24 -12.55 -3.17
CA GLY A 65 -5.31 -11.67 -2.71
C GLY A 65 -5.26 -11.42 -1.20
N GLU A 66 -5.08 -12.45 -0.38
CA GLU A 66 -4.94 -12.32 1.07
C GLU A 66 -3.70 -11.49 1.46
N ARG A 67 -2.58 -11.68 0.76
CA ARG A 67 -1.37 -10.89 0.98
C ARG A 67 -1.59 -9.41 0.69
N LEU A 68 -2.21 -9.08 -0.45
CA LEU A 68 -2.55 -7.71 -0.82
C LEU A 68 -3.52 -7.07 0.19
N LEU A 69 -4.50 -7.82 0.70
CA LEU A 69 -5.42 -7.34 1.73
C LEU A 69 -4.69 -7.00 3.04
N LYS A 70 -3.73 -7.82 3.46
CA LYS A 70 -2.91 -7.54 4.66
C LYS A 70 -2.03 -6.32 4.47
N GLU A 71 -1.35 -6.21 3.33
CA GLU A 71 -0.49 -5.07 3.01
C GLU A 71 -1.29 -3.76 2.92
N THR A 72 -2.47 -3.79 2.27
CA THR A 72 -3.34 -2.60 2.17
C THR A 72 -3.91 -2.18 3.53
N ALA A 73 -4.27 -3.12 4.40
CA ALA A 73 -4.69 -2.82 5.77
C ALA A 73 -3.58 -2.14 6.58
N ALA A 74 -2.34 -2.64 6.48
CA ALA A 74 -1.19 -2.04 7.15
C ALA A 74 -0.88 -0.62 6.63
N LEU A 75 -0.94 -0.42 5.31
CA LEU A 75 -0.76 0.90 4.71
C LEU A 75 -1.84 1.89 5.13
N LYS A 76 -3.11 1.47 5.20
CA LYS A 76 -4.21 2.31 5.69
C LYS A 76 -4.01 2.75 7.14
N GLY A 77 -3.57 1.84 8.02
CA GLY A 77 -3.24 2.19 9.40
C GLY A 77 -2.14 3.25 9.46
N ARG A 78 -1.06 3.05 8.71
CA ARG A 78 0.06 4.01 8.66
C ARG A 78 -0.35 5.37 8.10
N ILE A 79 -1.24 5.41 7.11
CA ILE A 79 -1.78 6.67 6.58
C ILE A 79 -2.57 7.40 7.68
N ALA A 80 -3.44 6.71 8.41
CA ALA A 80 -4.20 7.30 9.50
C ALA A 80 -3.29 7.88 10.60
N ASP A 81 -2.23 7.17 10.96
CA ASP A 81 -1.24 7.65 11.94
C ASP A 81 -0.53 8.92 11.45
N LEU A 82 -0.11 8.94 10.18
CA LEU A 82 0.55 10.10 9.58
C LEU A 82 -0.39 11.30 9.47
N GLU A 83 -1.67 11.08 9.14
CA GLU A 83 -2.69 12.13 9.12
C GLU A 83 -2.92 12.70 10.52
N ALA A 84 -2.96 11.86 11.55
CA ALA A 84 -3.10 12.30 12.93
C ALA A 84 -1.89 13.16 13.37
N MET A 85 -0.67 12.73 13.03
CA MET A 85 0.54 13.50 13.28
C MET A 85 0.52 14.84 12.54
N LEU A 86 0.09 14.85 11.28
CA LEU A 86 0.04 16.07 10.46
C LEU A 86 -0.95 17.08 11.04
N ARG A 87 -2.13 16.66 11.51
CA ARG A 87 -3.13 17.55 12.15
C ARG A 87 -2.59 18.24 13.40
N GLY A 88 -1.73 17.57 14.16
CA GLY A 88 -1.08 18.13 15.35
C GLY A 88 0.23 18.89 15.05
N SER A 89 0.67 18.92 13.79
CA SER A 89 1.91 19.55 13.39
C SER A 89 1.66 20.93 12.80
N VAL A 90 2.54 21.88 13.10
CA VAL A 90 2.57 23.20 12.46
C VAL A 90 3.59 23.14 11.31
N SER A 91 3.31 23.84 10.21
CA SER A 91 4.28 23.89 9.12
C SER A 91 5.57 24.60 9.57
N LYS A 92 6.71 24.23 8.98
CA LYS A 92 8.00 24.88 9.30
C LYS A 92 8.00 26.38 8.99
N ILE A 93 7.18 26.81 8.03
CA ILE A 93 7.03 28.21 7.64
C ILE A 93 6.28 28.96 8.74
N GLU A 94 5.08 28.51 9.12
CA GLU A 94 4.29 29.13 10.19
C GLU A 94 5.04 29.15 11.52
N ALA A 95 5.75 28.07 11.85
CA ALA A 95 6.56 28.00 13.06
C ALA A 95 7.73 29.01 13.06
N GLU A 96 8.34 29.28 11.91
CA GLU A 96 9.41 30.29 11.79
C GLU A 96 8.84 31.72 11.80
N GLU A 97 7.68 31.94 11.19
CA GLU A 97 6.97 33.23 11.23
C GLU A 97 6.60 33.62 12.65
N GLU A 98 5.99 32.71 13.42
CA GLU A 98 5.62 32.96 14.81
C GLU A 98 6.86 33.15 15.70
N ARG A 99 7.95 32.41 15.46
CA ARG A 99 9.23 32.62 16.16
C ARG A 99 9.81 34.01 15.90
N ARG A 100 9.78 34.50 14.65
CA ARG A 100 10.25 35.84 14.29
C ARG A 100 9.36 36.92 14.91
N LYS A 101 8.03 36.74 14.87
CA LYS A 101 7.07 37.64 15.49
C LYS A 101 7.26 37.74 17.00
N ALA A 102 7.47 36.60 17.67
CA ALA A 102 7.81 36.57 19.09
C ALA A 102 9.14 37.30 19.37
N ALA A 103 10.16 37.12 18.54
CA ALA A 103 11.44 37.82 18.68
C ALA A 103 11.28 39.35 18.53
N VAL A 104 10.49 39.82 17.56
CA VAL A 104 10.15 41.24 17.42
C VAL A 104 9.45 41.74 18.69
N GLY A 105 8.41 41.05 19.16
CA GLY A 105 7.66 41.45 20.34
C GLY A 105 8.52 41.52 21.61
N MET A 106 9.40 40.54 21.81
CA MET A 106 10.35 40.53 22.93
C MET A 106 11.34 41.68 22.82
N ARG A 107 11.90 41.93 21.62
CA ARG A 107 12.82 43.03 21.38
C ARG A 107 12.17 44.39 21.64
N THR A 108 10.96 44.61 21.13
CA THR A 108 10.19 45.83 21.36
C THR A 108 9.94 46.03 22.85
N ARG A 109 9.51 44.98 23.56
CA ARG A 109 9.27 45.06 25.01
C ARG A 109 10.55 45.34 25.80
N ALA A 110 11.66 44.72 25.43
CA ALA A 110 12.96 44.95 26.07
C ALA A 110 13.49 46.37 25.82
N SER A 111 13.29 46.89 24.61
CA SER A 111 13.64 48.27 24.25
C SER A 111 12.84 49.28 25.09
N LEU A 112 11.51 49.12 25.16
CA LEU A 112 10.64 49.96 25.99
C LEU A 112 11.03 49.93 27.48
N LEU A 113 11.40 48.77 28.01
CA LEU A 113 11.87 48.64 29.40
C LEU A 113 13.22 49.31 29.66
N ALA A 114 14.00 49.56 28.62
CA ALA A 114 15.30 50.21 28.71
C ALA A 114 15.23 51.73 28.48
N GLU A 115 14.06 52.29 28.18
CA GLU A 115 13.84 53.73 28.03
C GLU A 115 14.12 54.50 29.33
N GLY A 116 14.28 55.82 29.21
CA GLY A 116 14.47 56.72 30.34
C GLY A 116 13.24 56.81 31.27
N PRO A 117 13.34 57.52 32.40
CA PRO A 117 12.28 57.63 33.41
C PRO A 117 10.91 58.06 32.87
N ASP A 118 10.88 58.85 31.80
CA ASP A 118 9.67 59.36 31.15
C ASP A 118 9.33 58.65 29.83
N GLY A 119 9.94 57.49 29.55
CA GLY A 119 9.76 56.75 28.29
C GLY A 119 10.58 57.29 27.12
N GLU A 120 11.63 58.07 27.39
CA GLU A 120 12.49 58.63 26.35
C GLU A 120 13.45 57.55 25.79
N PRO A 121 13.52 57.37 24.45
CA PRO A 121 14.54 56.52 23.85
C PRO A 121 15.95 56.97 24.23
N ASN A 122 16.83 56.00 24.47
CA ASN A 122 18.23 56.25 24.78
C ASN A 122 19.12 55.26 24.01
N GLY A 123 20.44 55.44 24.11
CA GLY A 123 21.38 54.60 23.35
C GLY A 123 21.24 53.09 23.63
N LEU A 124 20.78 52.69 24.82
CA LEU A 124 20.54 51.29 25.15
C LEU A 124 19.23 50.78 24.53
N SER A 125 18.13 51.52 24.66
CA SER A 125 16.84 51.10 24.08
C SER A 125 16.89 51.06 22.55
N GLU A 126 17.59 51.99 21.92
CA GLU A 126 17.83 52.01 20.48
C GLU A 126 18.72 50.83 20.03
N ALA A 127 19.80 50.56 20.76
CA ALA A 127 20.67 49.42 20.46
C ALA A 127 19.92 48.09 20.57
N ILE A 128 19.05 47.93 21.56
CA ILE A 128 18.19 46.75 21.70
C ILE A 128 17.22 46.64 20.52
N TYR A 129 16.58 47.76 20.12
CA TYR A 129 15.66 47.77 19.00
C TYR A 129 16.35 47.42 17.66
N ALA A 130 17.59 47.83 17.49
CA ALA A 130 18.40 47.58 16.29
C ALA A 130 18.95 46.14 16.19
N LEU A 131 18.80 45.31 17.22
CA LEU A 131 19.29 43.93 17.18
C LEU A 131 18.66 43.14 16.03
N PRO A 132 19.44 42.36 15.26
CA PRO A 132 18.91 41.57 14.15
C PRO A 132 17.97 40.48 14.66
N LEU A 133 16.96 40.15 13.84
CA LEU A 133 16.08 39.03 14.13
C LEU A 133 16.83 37.70 14.01
N PRO A 134 16.39 36.65 14.74
CA PRO A 134 17.00 35.33 14.63
C PRO A 134 16.92 34.82 13.18
N SER A 135 18.01 34.20 12.73
CA SER A 135 18.08 33.60 11.41
C SER A 135 17.11 32.41 11.28
N ASN A 136 16.71 32.14 10.03
CA ASN A 136 15.86 31.00 9.73
C ASN A 136 16.57 29.71 10.13
N ARG A 137 15.90 28.92 10.97
CA ARG A 137 16.43 27.64 11.43
C ARG A 137 16.14 26.52 10.44
N TRP A 138 15.02 26.61 9.73
CA TRP A 138 14.53 25.51 8.89
C TRP A 138 14.32 25.84 7.43
N VAL A 139 14.33 27.13 7.05
CA VAL A 139 14.12 27.58 5.67
C VAL A 139 15.31 28.45 5.24
N PRO A 140 16.38 27.88 4.68
CA PRO A 140 17.48 28.69 4.16
C PRO A 140 17.02 29.46 2.91
N GLY A 141 17.16 30.79 2.93
CA GLY A 141 17.32 31.60 1.71
C GLY A 141 16.09 32.06 0.92
N ILE A 142 14.86 32.05 1.46
CA ILE A 142 13.67 32.46 0.67
C ILE A 142 13.21 33.91 0.95
N LEU A 143 13.68 34.56 2.01
CA LEU A 143 13.29 35.94 2.35
C LEU A 143 14.51 36.76 2.78
N SER A 144 15.47 36.93 1.86
CA SER A 144 16.52 37.95 1.94
C SER A 144 16.20 39.08 0.99
#